data_AF-N1U5C0-F1
#
_entry.id   AF-N1U5C0-F1
#
_cell.length_a   1.000
_cell.length_b   1.000
_cell.length_c   1.000
_cell.angle_alpha   90.00
_cell.angle_beta   90.00
_cell.angle_gamma   90.00
#
_symmetry.space_group_name_H-M   'P 1'
#
loop_
_entity.id
_entity.type
_entity.pdbx_description
1 polymer ?
#
loop_
_entity_poly.entity_id
_entity_poly.type
_entity_poly.pdbx_seq_one_letter_code
_entity_poly.pdbx_strand_id
1 'polypeptide(L)'
;MSEEVEDQLLEKAIFESAVTKEQKTAVGNYLKAIAQQKANRAEELRELARRSTGGKFLASNVQSQKYLKQAQVLEKEVQRYQSVLGNF
;
A
#
# COMPACT_ATOMS: atom_id res chain seq x y z
N MET A 1 -5.71 19.34 -3.99
CA MET A 1 -4.70 18.36 -3.55
C MET A 1 -5.30 16.98 -3.72
N SER A 2 -4.51 15.97 -4.09
CA SER A 2 -5.02 14.59 -4.17
C SER A 2 -5.17 14.04 -2.76
N GLU A 3 -6.22 13.26 -2.49
CA GLU A 3 -6.48 12.58 -1.21
C GLU A 3 -5.23 11.80 -0.73
N GLU A 4 -4.53 11.18 -1.67
CA GLU A 4 -3.28 10.44 -1.47
C GLU A 4 -2.10 11.33 -0.99
N VAL A 5 -2.10 12.62 -1.34
CA VAL A 5 -1.08 13.59 -0.87
C VAL A 5 -1.42 14.09 0.53
N GLU A 6 -2.71 14.26 0.82
CA GLU A 6 -3.20 14.67 2.14
C GLU A 6 -2.97 13.57 3.18
N ASP A 7 -3.28 12.33 2.84
CA ASP A 7 -2.96 11.14 3.64
C ASP A 7 -1.45 11.04 3.93
N GLN A 8 -0.61 11.29 2.93
CA GLN A 8 0.85 11.28 3.10
C GLN A 8 1.34 12.38 4.05
N LEU A 9 0.75 13.57 3.99
CA LEU A 9 1.12 14.68 4.88
C LEU A 9 0.66 14.40 6.31
N LEU A 10 -0.54 13.86 6.49
CA LEU A 10 -1.07 13.45 7.79
C LEU A 10 -0.21 12.34 8.40
N GLU A 11 0.14 11.33 7.63
CA GLU A 11 0.96 10.22 8.10
C GLU A 11 2.34 10.71 8.52
N LYS A 12 2.98 11.56 7.71
CA LYS A 12 4.26 12.21 8.05
C LYS A 12 4.17 13.06 9.33
N ALA A 13 3.10 13.81 9.53
CA ALA A 13 2.90 14.58 10.75
C ALA A 13 2.76 13.68 11.99
N ILE A 14 2.06 12.54 11.87
CA ILE A 14 1.95 11.54 12.94
C ILE A 14 3.35 10.99 13.29
N PHE A 15 4.17 10.68 12.29
CA PHE A 15 5.57 10.25 12.50
C PHE A 15 6.40 11.28 13.26
N GLU A 16 6.40 12.53 12.78
CA GLU A 16 7.22 13.60 13.36
C GLU A 16 6.76 13.97 14.77
N SER A 17 5.47 13.78 15.08
CA SER A 17 4.89 14.06 16.41
C SER A 17 5.16 12.97 17.46
N ALA A 18 5.59 11.77 17.05
CA ALA A 18 5.85 10.65 17.95
C ALA A 18 7.21 10.80 18.66
N VAL A 19 7.21 11.51 19.79
CA VAL A 19 8.41 11.82 20.57
C VAL A 19 8.70 10.82 21.69
N THR A 20 7.70 10.13 22.25
CA THR A 20 7.92 9.12 23.30
C THR A 20 8.11 7.71 22.73
N LYS A 21 8.75 6.82 23.51
CA LYS A 21 8.98 5.43 23.11
C LYS A 21 7.67 4.68 22.85
N GLU A 22 6.66 4.93 23.68
CA GLU A 22 5.34 4.35 23.59
C GLU A 22 4.62 4.82 22.32
N GLN A 23 4.72 6.12 22.00
CA GLN A 23 4.17 6.69 20.77
C GLN A 23 4.84 6.11 19.52
N LYS A 24 6.17 6.03 19.50
CA LYS A 24 6.92 5.40 18.40
C LYS A 24 6.54 3.93 18.21
N THR A 25 6.31 3.21 19.30
CA THR A 25 5.87 1.81 19.26
C THR A 25 4.45 1.69 18.69
N ALA A 26 3.52 2.55 19.11
CA ALA A 26 2.16 2.58 18.60
C ALA A 26 2.12 2.92 17.09
N VAL A 27 2.87 3.95 16.68
CA VAL A 27 3.01 4.34 15.26
C VAL A 27 3.66 3.21 14.46
N GLY A 28 4.74 2.60 14.96
CA GLY A 28 5.37 1.45 14.33
C GLY A 28 4.41 0.26 14.12
N ASN A 29 3.57 -0.04 15.11
CA ASN A 29 2.57 -1.11 14.98
C ASN A 29 1.47 -0.76 13.98
N TYR A 30 1.00 0.49 13.98
CA TYR A 30 0.02 0.98 13.01
C TYR A 30 0.55 0.82 11.58
N LEU A 31 1.77 1.26 11.30
CA LEU A 31 2.37 1.19 9.97
C LEU A 31 2.60 -0.24 9.51
N LYS A 32 3.00 -1.13 10.43
CA LYS A 32 3.09 -2.57 10.12
C LYS A 32 1.74 -3.13 9.70
N ALA A 33 0.66 -2.76 10.40
CA ALA A 33 -0.68 -3.20 10.06
C ALA A 33 -1.14 -2.67 8.69
N ILE A 34 -0.91 -1.38 8.41
CA ILE A 34 -1.25 -0.76 7.12
C ILE A 34 -0.43 -1.37 5.98
N ALA A 35 0.88 -1.55 6.17
CA ALA A 35 1.74 -2.20 5.19
C ALA A 35 1.27 -3.62 4.89
N GLN A 36 0.89 -4.39 5.92
CA GLN A 36 0.36 -5.74 5.73
C GLN A 36 -0.97 -5.73 4.96
N GLN A 37 -1.89 -4.81 5.30
CA GLN A 37 -3.17 -4.69 4.60
C GLN A 37 -2.98 -4.37 3.11
N LYS A 38 -2.09 -3.42 2.80
CA LYS A 38 -1.77 -3.04 1.42
C LYS A 38 -1.07 -4.17 0.65
N ALA A 39 -0.20 -4.94 1.32
CA ALA A 39 0.44 -6.12 0.74
C ALA A 39 -0.60 -7.20 0.38
N ASN A 40 -1.51 -7.53 1.30
CA ASN A 40 -2.59 -8.48 1.05
C ASN A 40 -3.46 -8.04 -0.14
N ARG A 41 -3.80 -6.73 -0.19
CA ARG A 41 -4.60 -6.19 -1.28
C ARG A 41 -3.88 -6.24 -2.62
N ALA A 42 -2.57 -6.00 -2.65
CA ALA A 42 -1.77 -6.14 -3.86
C ALA A 42 -1.76 -7.60 -4.37
N GLU A 43 -1.65 -8.57 -3.45
CA GLU A 43 -1.74 -9.99 -3.78
C GLU A 43 -3.11 -10.37 -4.34
N GLU A 44 -4.21 -9.93 -3.72
CA GLU A 44 -5.56 -10.12 -4.23
C GLU A 44 -5.72 -9.57 -5.66
N LEU A 45 -5.18 -8.38 -5.93
CA LEU A 45 -5.23 -7.76 -7.26
C LEU A 45 -4.43 -8.56 -8.29
N ARG A 46 -3.28 -9.13 -7.91
CA ARG A 46 -2.53 -10.04 -8.79
C ARG A 46 -3.31 -11.32 -9.08
N GLU A 47 -3.96 -11.89 -8.09
CA GLU A 47 -4.83 -13.06 -8.28
C GLU A 47 -6.01 -12.76 -9.19
N LEU A 48 -6.64 -11.59 -9.03
CA LEU A 48 -7.68 -11.11 -9.94
C LEU A 48 -7.15 -10.90 -11.36
N ALA A 49 -5.94 -10.35 -11.52
CA ALA A 49 -5.29 -10.19 -12.81
C ALA A 49 -5.05 -11.54 -13.51
N ARG A 50 -4.61 -12.56 -12.76
CA ARG A 50 -4.41 -13.94 -13.25
C ARG A 50 -5.71 -14.59 -13.68
N ARG A 51 -6.77 -14.47 -12.87
CA ARG A 51 -8.10 -15.07 -13.18
C ARG A 51 -8.80 -14.37 -14.34
N SER A 52 -8.54 -13.07 -14.51
CA SER A 52 -9.16 -12.26 -15.55
C SER A 52 -8.79 -12.70 -16.96
N THR A 53 -7.73 -13.48 -17.20
CA THR A 53 -7.24 -13.87 -18.53
C THR A 53 -8.09 -14.92 -19.28
N GLY A 54 -9.20 -15.41 -18.69
CA GLY A 54 -10.01 -16.50 -19.25
C GLY A 54 -11.21 -16.10 -20.12
N GLY A 55 -11.46 -14.81 -20.38
CA GLY A 55 -12.64 -14.31 -21.13
C GLY A 55 -12.29 -13.56 -22.41
N LYS A 56 -13.27 -12.85 -23.03
CA LYS A 56 -13.10 -12.01 -24.24
C LYS A 56 -11.74 -11.27 -24.23
N PHE A 57 -10.78 -11.76 -25.01
CA PHE A 57 -9.33 -11.56 -24.86
C PHE A 57 -8.90 -10.11 -24.64
N LEU A 58 -9.48 -9.15 -25.37
CA LEU A 58 -9.07 -7.75 -25.30
C LEU A 58 -9.54 -7.03 -24.03
N ALA A 59 -10.80 -7.20 -23.63
CA ALA A 59 -11.35 -6.58 -22.41
C ALA A 59 -10.76 -7.21 -21.14
N SER A 60 -10.58 -8.53 -21.19
CA SER A 60 -9.89 -9.34 -20.18
C SER A 60 -8.45 -8.87 -19.92
N ASN A 61 -7.70 -8.55 -20.97
CA ASN A 61 -6.32 -8.05 -20.88
C ASN A 61 -6.25 -6.64 -20.30
N VAL A 62 -7.11 -5.71 -20.74
CA VAL A 62 -7.15 -4.34 -20.20
C VAL A 62 -7.45 -4.33 -18.70
N GLN A 63 -8.41 -5.14 -18.26
CA GLN A 63 -8.75 -5.22 -16.83
C GLN A 63 -7.63 -5.87 -16.01
N SER A 64 -7.01 -6.93 -16.52
CA SER A 64 -5.84 -7.56 -15.88
C SER A 64 -4.70 -6.56 -15.69
N GLN A 65 -4.39 -5.74 -16.72
CA GLN A 65 -3.39 -4.69 -16.62
C GLN A 65 -3.75 -3.60 -15.60
N LYS A 66 -5.03 -3.24 -15.46
CA LYS A 66 -5.47 -2.30 -14.41
C LYS A 66 -5.19 -2.85 -13.02
N TYR A 67 -5.52 -4.12 -12.76
CA TYR A 67 -5.23 -4.76 -11.48
C TYR A 67 -3.74 -4.84 -11.20
N LEU A 68 -2.92 -5.17 -12.21
CA LEU A 68 -1.46 -5.18 -12.05
C LEU A 68 -0.90 -3.78 -11.72
N LYS A 69 -1.41 -2.72 -12.36
CA LYS A 69 -1.01 -1.34 -12.04
C LYS A 69 -1.39 -0.96 -10.60
N GLN A 70 -2.60 -1.32 -10.16
CA GLN A 70 -3.04 -1.06 -8.79
C GLN A 70 -2.19 -1.84 -7.77
N ALA A 71 -1.88 -3.11 -8.03
CA ALA A 71 -0.99 -3.90 -7.18
C ALA A 71 0.41 -3.27 -7.06
N GLN A 72 0.98 -2.80 -8.18
CA GLN A 72 2.28 -2.14 -8.19
C GLN A 72 2.30 -0.83 -7.39
N VAL A 73 1.21 -0.06 -7.40
CA VAL A 73 1.11 1.16 -6.59
C VAL A 73 1.15 0.80 -5.10
N LEU A 74 0.32 -0.16 -4.68
CA LEU A 74 0.29 -0.63 -3.29
C LEU A 74 1.63 -1.21 -2.83
N GLU A 75 2.33 -1.94 -3.69
CA GLU A 75 3.67 -2.48 -3.37
C GLU A 75 4.71 -1.39 -3.14
N LYS A 76 4.66 -0.30 -3.91
CA LYS A 76 5.54 0.85 -3.69
C LYS A 76 5.26 1.52 -2.34
N GLU A 77 3.99 1.62 -1.95
CA GLU A 77 3.62 2.13 -0.63
C GLU A 77 4.09 1.21 0.50
N VAL A 78 3.95 -0.11 0.34
CA VAL A 78 4.47 -1.09 1.30
C VAL A 78 5.98 -0.94 1.48
N GLN A 79 6.73 -0.84 0.37
CA GLN A 79 8.18 -0.60 0.42
C GLN A 79 8.53 0.68 1.15
N ARG A 80 7.74 1.75 0.94
CA ARG A 80 7.90 3.01 1.66
C ARG A 80 7.70 2.81 3.15
N TYR A 81 6.62 2.16 3.57
CA TYR A 81 6.35 1.89 4.98
C TYR A 81 7.44 1.04 5.63
N GLN A 82 7.92 0.02 4.93
CA GLN A 82 9.04 -0.80 5.40
C GLN A 82 10.32 0.03 5.56
N SER A 83 10.60 0.94 4.62
CA SER A 83 11.75 1.84 4.73
C SER A 83 11.63 2.77 5.94
N VAL A 84 10.45 3.35 6.19
CA VAL A 84 10.27 4.21 7.37
C VAL A 84 10.34 3.40 8.66
N LEU A 85 9.78 2.18 8.68
CA LEU A 85 9.89 1.25 9.80
C LEU A 85 11.34 0.82 10.09
N GLY A 86 12.18 0.71 9.07
CA GLY A 86 13.61 0.43 9.23
C GLY A 86 14.43 1.61 9.75
N ASN A 87 13.86 2.82 9.71
CA ASN A 87 14.49 4.07 10.20
C ASN A 87 13.99 4.50 11.59
N PHE A 88 13.18 3.67 12.27
CA PHE A 88 12.68 3.91 13.63
C PHE A 88 13.69 3.56 14.72
#